data_AF-A0A5C0ZVS5-F1
#
_entry.id   AF-A0A5C0ZVS5-F1
#
_cell.length_a   1.000
_cell.length_b   1.000
_cell.length_c   1.000
_cell.angle_alpha   90.00
_cell.angle_beta   90.00
_cell.angle_gamma   90.00
#
_symmetry.space_group_name_H-M   'P 1'
#
loop_
_entity.id
_entity.type
_entity.pdbx_description
1 polymer ?
#
loop_
_entity_poly.entity_id
_entity_poly.type
_entity_poly.pdbx_seq_one_letter_code
_entity_poly.pdbx_strand_id
1 'polypeptide(L)'
;MQFGKLYMAILALIIFLSCKQGLSKKERSEAQASDTGSEITSYLTRGDRSALLQKSSLSFGGSKASKNIVVNTLETYQEIDGFGYTLTGGSADLIASLSNTKQDSLLEELFADKEQSIRVNYLRISIGASDLSATTFTYDEMPPGKTDPDLNYFSIAKEKETLIPVLKKILAINPDLKILGSPWTAPTWMKTNGAFKGGSLKKEYYASYAQYFVKYIKEMEKEGITIDAITIQNEPLHPGNTPSMYMEAKDQADFIKTALGPAFESAGIKTKIIVYDHNADRPDYPLEIYADKDAAKYVDGAAFHLYGGKIEALSKVHEAFPDKSLYFTEQWVGGPGNFPEDLKWHVSTLVIGATRNWSRNVLEWNLAADASYNPHTPDGGCTSCLGALTIDDDRVSRNVAYYIIGHVSKFVPTGSKRIASTWMDSLPNVAFLTPEGKRVLIVVNVESEEQSFTFEESERNVPVVLPGGSVATFVW
;
A
#
# COMPACT_ATOMS: atom_id res chain seq x y z
N MET A 1 85.18 -15.05 -4.24
CA MET A 1 85.30 -14.24 -5.46
C MET A 1 84.09 -13.30 -5.45
N GLN A 2 84.14 -11.99 -5.16
CA GLN A 2 85.14 -10.95 -5.47
C GLN A 2 85.17 -10.67 -6.99
N PHE A 3 84.94 -9.45 -7.52
CA PHE A 3 84.64 -8.10 -6.99
C PHE A 3 83.18 -7.69 -7.35
N GLY A 4 82.60 -6.48 -7.19
CA GLY A 4 83.06 -5.13 -6.78
C GLY A 4 83.37 -4.20 -7.98
N LYS A 5 82.92 -2.94 -8.09
CA LYS A 5 82.17 -2.02 -7.17
C LYS A 5 80.84 -1.56 -7.86
N LEU A 6 80.26 -0.33 -7.82
CA LEU A 6 80.58 1.03 -7.33
C LEU A 6 79.27 1.78 -6.92
N TYR A 7 79.35 3.09 -6.63
CA TYR A 7 78.34 3.96 -6.01
C TYR A 7 77.60 4.90 -7.00
N MET A 8 76.37 5.30 -6.67
CA MET A 8 76.13 6.68 -6.17
C MET A 8 74.92 6.72 -5.23
N ALA A 9 74.86 7.69 -4.31
CA ALA A 9 73.79 7.82 -3.32
C ALA A 9 73.57 9.29 -2.93
N ILE A 10 72.31 9.67 -2.67
CA ILE A 10 71.93 10.87 -1.94
C ILE A 10 70.82 10.50 -0.94
N LEU A 11 71.05 10.78 0.33
CA LEU A 11 70.04 10.74 1.38
C LEU A 11 70.19 12.05 2.17
N ALA A 12 69.14 12.86 2.24
CA ALA A 12 69.14 14.12 2.97
C ALA A 12 68.27 13.99 4.23
N LEU A 13 68.89 14.24 5.38
CA LEU A 13 68.31 14.25 6.72
C LEU A 13 68.29 15.71 7.21
N ILE A 14 67.54 16.00 8.31
CA ILE A 14 67.86 16.93 9.43
C ILE A 14 66.78 17.96 9.84
N ILE A 15 66.28 17.74 11.07
CA ILE A 15 65.84 18.66 12.14
C ILE A 15 64.46 19.35 12.16
N PHE A 16 63.93 19.33 13.39
CA PHE A 16 62.75 19.98 13.98
C PHE A 16 62.79 21.52 13.94
N LEU A 17 61.62 22.14 14.16
CA LEU A 17 61.45 23.01 15.33
C LEU A 17 59.98 23.12 15.75
N SER A 18 59.75 23.34 17.04
CA SER A 18 58.41 23.47 17.65
C SER A 18 58.22 24.90 18.14
N CYS A 19 57.05 25.49 17.87
CA CYS A 19 56.70 26.78 18.45
C CYS A 19 55.18 26.89 18.68
N LYS A 20 54.77 27.09 19.94
CA LYS A 20 53.42 27.53 20.30
C LYS A 20 53.45 29.05 20.46
N GLN A 21 52.53 29.77 19.81
CA GLN A 21 51.71 30.80 20.47
C GLN A 21 50.53 31.22 19.59
N GLY A 22 49.52 31.82 20.22
CA GLY A 22 48.15 31.85 19.67
C GLY A 22 47.88 32.88 18.58
N LEU A 23 46.94 32.55 17.71
CA LEU A 23 46.22 33.49 16.86
C LEU A 23 44.71 33.33 17.05
N SER A 24 44.08 34.49 17.28
CA SER A 24 42.67 34.88 17.13
C SER A 24 41.54 33.82 17.00
N LYS A 25 40.48 34.01 17.79
CA LYS A 25 39.12 33.56 17.42
C LYS A 25 38.61 34.37 16.22
N LYS A 26 38.54 33.79 15.02
CA LYS A 26 37.55 34.19 14.01
C LYS A 26 37.38 33.14 12.90
N GLU A 27 36.26 33.23 12.20
CA GLU A 27 36.03 32.64 10.87
C GLU A 27 36.29 31.12 10.74
N ARG A 28 35.66 30.34 11.64
CA ARG A 28 35.06 29.09 11.18
C ARG A 28 33.85 29.48 10.32
N SER A 29 34.04 29.53 9.00
CA SER A 29 32.95 29.81 8.06
C SER A 29 31.90 28.72 8.20
N GLU A 30 30.74 29.08 8.72
CA GLU A 30 29.54 28.25 8.59
C GLU A 30 29.15 28.28 7.11
N ALA A 31 28.91 27.11 6.52
CA ALA A 31 28.31 27.01 5.21
C ALA A 31 26.83 27.39 5.34
N GLN A 32 26.57 28.69 5.46
CA GLN A 32 25.24 29.27 5.60
C GLN A 32 24.49 29.03 4.30
N ALA A 33 23.79 27.90 4.22
CA ALA A 33 22.84 27.62 3.17
C ALA A 33 21.87 28.80 3.08
N SER A 34 21.64 29.30 1.86
CA SER A 34 20.82 30.48 1.65
C SER A 34 19.38 30.19 2.07
N ASP A 35 18.94 30.79 3.17
CA ASP A 35 17.57 30.72 3.67
C ASP A 35 16.62 31.52 2.77
N THR A 36 16.37 30.98 1.58
CA THR A 36 15.20 31.32 0.78
C THR A 36 14.02 30.58 1.42
N GLY A 37 13.25 31.30 2.23
CA GLY A 37 12.20 30.72 3.08
C GLY A 37 11.35 29.71 2.34
N SER A 38 11.49 28.44 2.71
CA SER A 38 10.90 27.30 2.00
C SER A 38 9.37 27.32 2.12
N GLU A 39 8.72 27.67 1.01
CA GLU A 39 7.26 27.67 0.87
C GLU A 39 6.70 26.26 1.12
N ILE A 40 5.78 26.15 2.07
CA ILE A 40 5.07 24.91 2.40
C ILE A 40 3.81 24.88 1.56
N THR A 41 3.65 23.86 0.73
CA THR A 41 2.37 23.63 0.07
C THR A 41 1.43 22.88 1.03
N SER A 42 0.22 23.38 1.22
CA SER A 42 -0.85 22.71 1.96
C SER A 42 -2.00 22.31 1.04
N TYR A 43 -2.68 21.20 1.36
CA TYR A 43 -3.88 20.71 0.67
C TYR A 43 -4.95 20.38 1.71
N LEU A 44 -6.15 20.95 1.58
CA LEU A 44 -7.24 20.83 2.56
C LEU A 44 -8.47 20.09 1.97
N THR A 45 -8.99 19.11 2.72
CA THR A 45 -10.34 18.56 2.50
C THR A 45 -11.18 18.73 3.76
N ARG A 46 -12.40 19.28 3.63
CA ARG A 46 -13.35 19.46 4.72
C ARG A 46 -14.50 18.46 4.59
N GLY A 47 -15.01 17.94 5.72
CA GLY A 47 -16.12 16.99 5.72
C GLY A 47 -17.41 17.48 5.04
N ASP A 48 -17.66 18.80 5.08
CA ASP A 48 -18.78 19.45 4.38
C ASP A 48 -18.57 19.61 2.85
N ARG A 49 -17.44 19.11 2.33
CA ARG A 49 -17.03 19.16 0.91
C ARG A 49 -16.84 20.58 0.36
N SER A 50 -16.78 21.62 1.21
CA SER A 50 -16.51 22.99 0.74
C SER A 50 -15.08 23.20 0.24
N ALA A 51 -14.18 22.29 0.62
CA ALA A 51 -12.80 22.20 0.15
C ALA A 51 -12.49 20.72 -0.08
N LEU A 52 -11.84 20.40 -1.19
CA LEU A 52 -11.58 19.04 -1.68
C LEU A 52 -10.18 19.00 -2.29
N LEU A 53 -9.18 18.55 -1.53
CA LEU A 53 -7.74 18.71 -1.84
C LEU A 53 -7.37 20.13 -2.28
N GLN A 54 -7.99 21.15 -1.67
CA GLN A 54 -7.79 22.55 -2.02
C GLN A 54 -6.35 22.97 -1.67
N LYS A 55 -5.55 23.24 -2.70
CA LYS A 55 -4.18 23.75 -2.57
C LYS A 55 -4.13 25.15 -1.95
N SER A 56 -3.13 25.41 -1.13
CA SER A 56 -2.76 26.71 -0.57
C SER A 56 -1.26 26.73 -0.24
N SER A 57 -0.73 27.92 0.09
CA SER A 57 0.67 28.09 0.49
C SER A 57 0.77 28.62 1.91
N LEU A 58 1.73 28.12 2.67
CA LEU A 58 2.13 28.57 4.00
C LEU A 58 3.63 28.85 4.02
N SER A 59 4.09 29.57 5.04
CA SER A 59 5.51 29.89 5.24
C SER A 59 5.94 29.57 6.67
N PHE A 60 7.21 29.24 6.86
CA PHE A 60 7.80 29.15 8.20
C PHE A 60 7.84 30.53 8.87
N GLY A 61 7.54 30.56 10.17
CA GLY A 61 7.52 31.77 11.00
C GLY A 61 6.17 32.01 11.69
N GLY A 62 6.16 32.91 12.67
CA GLY A 62 4.98 33.21 13.50
C GLY A 62 5.08 32.65 14.92
N SER A 63 4.08 32.96 15.75
CA SER A 63 4.01 32.54 17.16
C SER A 63 3.64 31.07 17.29
N LYS A 64 4.34 30.31 18.14
CA LYS A 64 3.94 28.94 18.49
C LYS A 64 2.58 28.92 19.18
N ALA A 65 1.71 28.01 18.77
CA ALA A 65 0.48 27.67 19.46
C ALA A 65 0.78 26.79 20.71
N SER A 66 -0.25 26.56 21.55
CA SER A 66 -0.15 25.66 22.71
C SER A 66 -0.04 24.18 22.32
N LYS A 67 -0.62 23.79 21.18
CA LYS A 67 -0.48 22.47 20.56
C LYS A 67 0.68 22.50 19.56
N ASN A 68 1.66 21.61 19.71
CA ASN A 68 2.81 21.50 18.81
C ASN A 68 3.01 20.06 18.31
N ILE A 69 3.30 19.90 17.01
CA ILE A 69 3.64 18.63 16.36
C ILE A 69 5.09 18.73 15.85
N VAL A 70 6.03 18.17 16.59
CA VAL A 70 7.44 18.13 16.17
C VAL A 70 7.65 16.99 15.19
N VAL A 71 8.28 17.26 14.06
CA VAL A 71 8.67 16.29 13.03
C VAL A 71 10.19 16.07 13.10
N ASN A 72 10.61 14.83 13.30
CA ASN A 72 12.01 14.45 13.45
C ASN A 72 12.45 13.52 12.29
N THR A 73 13.18 14.11 11.34
CA THR A 73 13.71 13.41 10.15
C THR A 73 14.88 12.46 10.43
N LEU A 74 15.49 12.52 11.63
CA LEU A 74 16.58 11.63 12.03
C LEU A 74 16.09 10.26 12.53
N GLU A 75 14.79 10.10 12.74
CA GLU A 75 14.18 8.90 13.31
C GLU A 75 13.22 8.28 12.29
N THR A 76 13.76 7.37 11.48
CA THR A 76 13.07 6.68 10.39
C THR A 76 12.54 5.31 10.82
N TYR A 77 11.37 4.95 10.32
CA TYR A 77 10.67 3.69 10.55
C TYR A 77 10.63 2.87 9.25
N GLN A 78 9.54 2.17 8.95
CA GLN A 78 9.41 1.39 7.73
C GLN A 78 9.43 2.23 6.45
N GLU A 79 9.88 1.59 5.38
CA GLU A 79 9.71 2.06 4.01
C GLU A 79 8.30 1.76 3.51
N ILE A 80 7.78 2.66 2.69
CA ILE A 80 6.40 2.65 2.19
C ILE A 80 6.38 2.09 0.77
N ASP A 81 5.58 1.05 0.58
CA ASP A 81 5.34 0.43 -0.72
C ASP A 81 4.30 1.19 -1.55
N GLY A 82 3.32 1.85 -0.92
CA GLY A 82 2.40 2.77 -1.61
C GLY A 82 0.97 2.78 -1.06
N PHE A 83 0.07 3.44 -1.78
CA PHE A 83 -1.32 3.69 -1.40
C PHE A 83 -2.23 3.63 -2.64
N GLY A 84 -3.47 3.20 -2.43
CA GLY A 84 -4.44 3.07 -3.52
C GLY A 84 -5.66 2.24 -3.16
N TYR A 85 -6.03 1.34 -4.07
CA TYR A 85 -7.32 0.66 -4.08
C TYR A 85 -7.18 -0.78 -4.59
N THR A 86 -8.23 -1.58 -4.42
CA THR A 86 -8.45 -2.78 -5.22
C THR A 86 -9.13 -2.41 -6.55
N LEU A 87 -8.44 -2.67 -7.67
CA LEU A 87 -9.03 -2.70 -9.00
C LEU A 87 -9.71 -4.07 -9.17
N THR A 88 -10.94 -4.17 -8.68
CA THR A 88 -11.78 -5.37 -8.83
C THR A 88 -12.16 -5.57 -10.29
N GLY A 89 -12.56 -6.79 -10.68
CA GLY A 89 -13.08 -7.05 -12.04
C GLY A 89 -14.23 -6.10 -12.40
N GLY A 90 -15.16 -5.85 -11.47
CA GLY A 90 -16.22 -4.86 -11.64
C GLY A 90 -15.74 -3.42 -11.78
N SER A 91 -14.68 -3.04 -11.05
CA SER A 91 -14.05 -1.72 -11.23
C SER A 91 -13.44 -1.58 -12.62
N ALA A 92 -12.80 -2.64 -13.13
CA ALA A 92 -12.24 -2.66 -14.48
C ALA A 92 -13.32 -2.64 -15.57
N ASP A 93 -14.42 -3.38 -15.40
CA ASP A 93 -15.56 -3.39 -16.32
C ASP A 93 -16.19 -1.99 -16.45
N LEU A 94 -16.39 -1.30 -15.33
CA LEU A 94 -16.93 0.07 -15.31
C LEU A 94 -15.94 1.10 -15.91
N ILE A 95 -14.64 0.96 -15.63
CA ILE A 95 -13.62 1.81 -16.25
C ILE A 95 -13.52 1.51 -17.76
N ALA A 96 -13.80 0.28 -18.20
CA ALA A 96 -13.83 -0.14 -19.60
C ALA A 96 -15.08 0.30 -20.37
N SER A 97 -16.20 0.58 -19.70
CA SER A 97 -17.44 1.07 -20.35
C SER A 97 -17.43 2.57 -20.65
N LEU A 98 -16.53 3.34 -20.03
CA LEU A 98 -16.30 4.77 -20.33
C LEU A 98 -15.85 4.97 -21.79
N SER A 99 -16.21 6.12 -22.38
CA SER A 99 -15.61 6.52 -23.66
C SER A 99 -14.09 6.67 -23.53
N ASN A 100 -13.33 6.31 -24.58
CA ASN A 100 -11.86 6.32 -24.55
C ASN A 100 -11.28 7.62 -23.95
N THR A 101 -11.79 8.78 -24.38
CA THR A 101 -11.36 10.09 -23.87
C THR A 101 -11.61 10.26 -22.37
N LYS A 102 -12.73 9.75 -21.82
CA LYS A 102 -12.99 9.78 -20.38
C LYS A 102 -12.11 8.79 -19.63
N GLN A 103 -11.96 7.57 -20.14
CA GLN A 103 -11.10 6.55 -19.56
C GLN A 103 -9.66 7.07 -19.46
N ASP A 104 -9.09 7.54 -20.57
CA ASP A 104 -7.72 8.04 -20.62
C ASP A 104 -7.53 9.25 -19.67
N SER A 105 -8.49 10.19 -19.65
CA SER A 105 -8.46 11.33 -18.73
C SER A 105 -8.57 10.92 -17.25
N LEU A 106 -9.35 9.88 -16.94
CA LEU A 106 -9.53 9.37 -15.59
C LEU A 106 -8.29 8.62 -15.10
N LEU A 107 -7.66 7.81 -15.95
CA LEU A 107 -6.43 7.10 -15.59
C LEU A 107 -5.26 8.08 -15.44
N GLU A 108 -5.21 9.15 -16.23
CA GLU A 108 -4.29 10.28 -16.05
C GLU A 108 -4.49 11.00 -14.70
N GLU A 109 -5.75 11.26 -14.31
CA GLU A 109 -6.09 11.85 -13.00
C GLU A 109 -5.72 10.95 -11.81
N LEU A 110 -5.93 9.64 -11.94
CA LEU A 110 -5.63 8.68 -10.87
C LEU A 110 -4.13 8.40 -10.73
N PHE A 111 -3.42 8.14 -11.82
CA PHE A 111 -2.10 7.48 -11.76
C PHE A 111 -0.91 8.34 -12.19
N ALA A 112 -1.10 9.40 -13.01
CA ALA A 112 0.04 10.15 -13.55
C ALA A 112 0.74 11.04 -12.52
N ASP A 113 2.05 11.24 -12.65
CA ASP A 113 2.85 12.14 -11.79
C ASP A 113 2.59 13.65 -12.07
N LYS A 114 1.33 14.06 -12.19
CA LYS A 114 0.94 15.43 -12.57
C LYS A 114 0.35 16.20 -11.39
N GLU A 115 0.27 17.53 -11.54
CA GLU A 115 -0.16 18.43 -10.46
C GLU A 115 -1.66 18.27 -10.14
N GLN A 116 -2.50 18.01 -11.14
CA GLN A 116 -3.93 17.73 -10.96
C GLN A 116 -4.23 16.30 -10.47
N SER A 117 -3.27 15.38 -10.59
CA SER A 117 -3.48 13.94 -10.37
C SER A 117 -3.21 13.51 -8.93
N ILE A 118 -3.84 12.42 -8.48
CA ILE A 118 -3.64 11.86 -7.12
C ILE A 118 -2.53 10.80 -7.03
N ARG A 119 -1.89 10.42 -8.14
CA ARG A 119 -0.65 9.62 -8.17
C ARG A 119 -0.72 8.30 -7.40
N VAL A 120 -1.81 7.56 -7.56
CA VAL A 120 -1.98 6.21 -7.02
C VAL A 120 -0.79 5.34 -7.45
N ASN A 121 -0.14 4.69 -6.47
CA ASN A 121 1.14 4.02 -6.67
C ASN A 121 1.15 2.54 -6.23
N TYR A 122 0.04 2.04 -5.67
CA TYR A 122 -0.17 0.62 -5.37
C TYR A 122 -1.63 0.23 -5.67
N LEU A 123 -1.85 -0.85 -6.43
CA LEU A 123 -3.16 -1.50 -6.58
C LEU A 123 -3.17 -2.94 -6.02
N ARG A 124 -4.33 -3.38 -5.53
CA ARG A 124 -4.67 -4.80 -5.34
C ARG A 124 -5.58 -5.26 -6.48
N ILE A 125 -5.49 -6.53 -6.87
CA ILE A 125 -6.32 -7.17 -7.89
C ILE A 125 -6.69 -8.60 -7.47
N SER A 126 -7.75 -9.14 -8.07
CA SER A 126 -8.16 -10.53 -7.84
C SER A 126 -7.42 -11.52 -8.74
N ILE A 127 -7.13 -12.70 -8.20
CA ILE A 127 -6.57 -13.85 -8.94
C ILE A 127 -7.74 -14.79 -9.26
N GLY A 128 -8.46 -14.47 -10.34
CA GLY A 128 -9.80 -14.98 -10.64
C GLY A 128 -10.87 -13.98 -10.22
N ALA A 129 -12.11 -14.43 -10.08
CA ALA A 129 -13.19 -13.56 -9.63
C ALA A 129 -12.99 -13.03 -8.20
N SER A 130 -13.40 -11.78 -8.00
CA SER A 130 -13.74 -11.21 -6.69
C SER A 130 -15.24 -11.38 -6.43
N ASP A 131 -15.69 -10.99 -5.24
CA ASP A 131 -17.11 -10.81 -4.96
C ASP A 131 -17.69 -9.52 -5.57
N LEU A 132 -16.83 -8.54 -5.89
CA LEU A 132 -17.12 -7.39 -6.74
C LEU A 132 -16.74 -7.66 -8.22
N SER A 133 -17.17 -8.82 -8.70
CA SER A 133 -17.14 -9.26 -10.10
C SER A 133 -18.56 -9.70 -10.50
N ALA A 134 -18.95 -9.48 -11.75
CA ALA A 134 -20.31 -9.81 -12.22
C ALA A 134 -20.64 -11.31 -12.20
N THR A 135 -19.64 -12.19 -12.29
CA THR A 135 -19.78 -13.65 -12.21
C THR A 135 -18.57 -14.27 -11.50
N THR A 136 -18.76 -15.47 -10.94
CA THR A 136 -17.67 -16.27 -10.36
C THR A 136 -16.93 -17.06 -11.44
N PHE A 137 -15.60 -17.08 -11.35
CA PHE A 137 -14.71 -17.89 -12.18
C PHE A 137 -13.35 -18.05 -11.48
N THR A 138 -12.60 -19.06 -11.90
CA THR A 138 -11.15 -19.14 -11.72
C THR A 138 -10.51 -19.36 -13.08
N TYR A 139 -9.18 -19.34 -13.18
CA TYR A 139 -8.48 -19.56 -14.43
C TYR A 139 -8.45 -21.02 -14.90
N ASP A 140 -8.97 -21.97 -14.11
CA ASP A 140 -8.84 -23.42 -14.37
C ASP A 140 -10.08 -24.20 -13.91
N GLU A 141 -11.28 -23.68 -14.20
CA GLU A 141 -12.54 -24.37 -13.90
C GLU A 141 -12.79 -25.56 -14.83
N MET A 142 -13.26 -26.66 -14.24
CA MET A 142 -13.47 -27.94 -14.94
C MET A 142 -14.94 -28.40 -14.84
N PRO A 143 -15.46 -29.13 -15.84
CA PRO A 143 -16.81 -29.69 -15.78
C PRO A 143 -17.03 -30.57 -14.54
N PRO A 144 -18.24 -30.62 -13.94
CA PRO A 144 -18.51 -31.38 -12.73
C PRO A 144 -18.03 -32.85 -12.82
N GLY A 145 -17.23 -33.27 -11.83
CA GLY A 145 -16.62 -34.60 -11.80
C GLY A 145 -15.35 -34.74 -12.66
N LYS A 146 -14.74 -33.64 -13.10
CA LYS A 146 -13.40 -33.57 -13.70
C LYS A 146 -12.43 -32.76 -12.84
N THR A 147 -11.15 -32.98 -13.08
CA THR A 147 -10.00 -32.33 -12.43
C THR A 147 -8.92 -32.11 -13.49
N ASP A 148 -8.00 -31.18 -13.27
CA ASP A 148 -6.83 -30.98 -14.14
C ASP A 148 -5.54 -30.74 -13.32
N PRO A 149 -4.95 -31.78 -12.71
CA PRO A 149 -3.80 -31.63 -11.80
C PRO A 149 -2.57 -30.96 -12.44
N ASP A 150 -2.41 -31.03 -13.76
CA ASP A 150 -1.31 -30.44 -14.52
C ASP A 150 -1.65 -29.06 -15.13
N LEU A 151 -2.89 -28.59 -14.90
CA LEU A 151 -3.43 -27.29 -15.32
C LEU A 151 -3.33 -27.07 -16.85
N ASN A 152 -3.61 -28.09 -17.65
CA ASN A 152 -3.63 -28.07 -19.11
C ASN A 152 -4.64 -27.05 -19.68
N TYR A 153 -5.74 -26.78 -18.96
CA TYR A 153 -6.81 -25.86 -19.38
C TYR A 153 -6.65 -24.43 -18.81
N PHE A 154 -5.62 -24.18 -17.99
CA PHE A 154 -5.38 -22.89 -17.34
C PHE A 154 -5.33 -21.72 -18.33
N SER A 155 -6.15 -20.69 -18.08
CA SER A 155 -6.25 -19.52 -18.94
C SER A 155 -6.73 -18.27 -18.20
N ILE A 156 -5.90 -17.21 -18.24
CA ILE A 156 -6.27 -15.85 -17.83
C ILE A 156 -7.13 -15.10 -18.88
N ALA A 157 -7.73 -15.80 -19.86
CA ALA A 157 -8.43 -15.17 -20.98
C ALA A 157 -9.56 -14.21 -20.55
N LYS A 158 -10.24 -14.50 -19.43
CA LYS A 158 -11.29 -13.64 -18.88
C LYS A 158 -10.78 -12.23 -18.52
N GLU A 159 -9.58 -12.13 -17.95
CA GLU A 159 -8.97 -10.84 -17.60
C GLU A 159 -8.53 -10.03 -18.82
N LYS A 160 -8.38 -10.68 -19.98
CA LYS A 160 -8.02 -9.99 -21.25
C LYS A 160 -9.19 -9.24 -21.86
N GLU A 161 -10.41 -9.41 -21.33
CA GLU A 161 -11.60 -8.65 -21.74
C GLU A 161 -11.54 -7.20 -21.24
N THR A 162 -11.22 -6.96 -19.96
CA THR A 162 -11.29 -5.63 -19.32
C THR A 162 -10.10 -5.33 -18.38
N LEU A 163 -9.81 -6.18 -17.40
CA LEU A 163 -8.79 -5.93 -16.37
C LEU A 163 -7.38 -5.67 -16.95
N ILE A 164 -6.88 -6.55 -17.81
CA ILE A 164 -5.54 -6.44 -18.41
C ILE A 164 -5.44 -5.25 -19.38
N PRO A 165 -6.42 -4.97 -20.27
CA PRO A 165 -6.48 -3.72 -21.01
C PRO A 165 -6.40 -2.45 -20.15
N VAL A 166 -7.12 -2.40 -19.03
CA VAL A 166 -7.08 -1.27 -18.08
C VAL A 166 -5.73 -1.17 -17.37
N LEU A 167 -5.20 -2.27 -16.84
CA LEU A 167 -3.87 -2.32 -16.21
C LEU A 167 -2.75 -1.88 -17.15
N LYS A 168 -2.82 -2.25 -18.44
CA LYS A 168 -1.84 -1.79 -19.45
C LYS A 168 -1.89 -0.29 -19.68
N LYS A 169 -3.07 0.34 -19.68
CA LYS A 169 -3.18 1.81 -19.72
C LYS A 169 -2.61 2.46 -18.46
N ILE A 170 -2.87 1.87 -17.29
CA ILE A 170 -2.33 2.34 -16.01
C ILE A 170 -0.79 2.26 -16.00
N LEU A 171 -0.20 1.14 -16.40
CA LEU A 171 1.26 0.95 -16.41
C LEU A 171 1.97 1.78 -17.49
N ALA A 172 1.28 2.17 -18.56
CA ALA A 172 1.78 3.16 -19.53
C ALA A 172 1.83 4.60 -18.96
N ILE A 173 1.11 4.87 -17.87
CA ILE A 173 1.06 6.16 -17.17
C ILE A 173 1.98 6.15 -15.93
N ASN A 174 1.99 5.05 -15.17
CA ASN A 174 2.83 4.81 -14.00
C ASN A 174 3.47 3.41 -14.09
N PRO A 175 4.66 3.27 -14.69
CA PRO A 175 5.32 1.97 -14.88
C PRO A 175 5.89 1.37 -13.59
N ASP A 176 6.08 2.19 -12.54
CA ASP A 176 6.61 1.78 -11.23
C ASP A 176 5.50 1.43 -10.21
N LEU A 177 4.25 1.34 -10.67
CA LEU A 177 3.08 0.95 -9.86
C LEU A 177 3.24 -0.47 -9.30
N LYS A 178 3.14 -0.64 -7.98
CA LYS A 178 3.07 -1.97 -7.36
C LYS A 178 1.70 -2.60 -7.53
N ILE A 179 1.67 -3.91 -7.70
CA ILE A 179 0.45 -4.71 -7.86
C ILE A 179 0.49 -5.91 -6.91
N LEU A 180 -0.54 -6.05 -6.08
CA LEU A 180 -0.76 -7.20 -5.19
C LEU A 180 -1.92 -8.05 -5.72
N GLY A 181 -1.72 -9.37 -5.84
CA GLY A 181 -2.79 -10.30 -6.22
C GLY A 181 -3.31 -11.12 -5.04
N SER A 182 -4.63 -11.23 -4.87
CA SER A 182 -5.27 -12.15 -3.90
C SER A 182 -6.31 -13.04 -4.58
N PRO A 183 -6.34 -14.37 -4.34
CA PRO A 183 -7.43 -15.22 -4.81
C PRO A 183 -8.56 -15.29 -3.77
N TRP A 184 -9.81 -15.12 -4.19
CA TRP A 184 -10.96 -15.37 -3.31
C TRP A 184 -11.26 -16.87 -3.19
N THR A 185 -10.75 -17.71 -4.10
CA THR A 185 -10.92 -19.17 -4.05
C THR A 185 -9.87 -19.90 -4.91
N ALA A 186 -9.58 -21.15 -4.58
CA ALA A 186 -9.02 -22.11 -5.54
C ALA A 186 -10.09 -22.57 -6.56
N PRO A 187 -9.69 -23.16 -7.71
CA PRO A 187 -10.61 -23.78 -8.64
C PRO A 187 -11.54 -24.79 -7.97
N THR A 188 -12.82 -24.84 -8.37
CA THR A 188 -13.86 -25.55 -7.59
C THR A 188 -13.55 -27.03 -7.37
N TRP A 189 -12.96 -27.71 -8.36
CA TRP A 189 -12.57 -29.11 -8.28
C TRP A 189 -11.47 -29.40 -7.23
N MET A 190 -10.60 -28.42 -6.93
CA MET A 190 -9.58 -28.51 -5.89
C MET A 190 -10.15 -28.44 -4.47
N LYS A 191 -11.42 -28.06 -4.29
CA LYS A 191 -12.04 -27.77 -2.99
C LYS A 191 -12.82 -28.94 -2.41
N THR A 192 -12.90 -29.02 -1.09
CA THR A 192 -13.62 -30.07 -0.34
C THR A 192 -15.12 -30.14 -0.65
N ASN A 193 -15.73 -29.02 -1.06
CA ASN A 193 -17.16 -28.92 -1.35
C ASN A 193 -17.52 -28.79 -2.85
N GLY A 194 -16.53 -28.66 -3.75
CA GLY A 194 -16.78 -28.53 -5.18
C GLY A 194 -17.45 -27.21 -5.62
N ALA A 195 -17.36 -26.12 -4.84
CA ALA A 195 -18.10 -24.88 -5.10
C ALA A 195 -17.28 -23.60 -4.86
N PHE A 196 -17.68 -22.48 -5.47
CA PHE A 196 -17.01 -21.17 -5.33
C PHE A 196 -17.09 -20.58 -3.93
N LYS A 197 -18.16 -20.86 -3.18
CA LYS A 197 -18.43 -20.36 -1.82
C LYS A 197 -17.99 -21.38 -0.76
N GLY A 198 -17.27 -20.94 0.26
CA GLY A 198 -16.81 -21.77 1.38
C GLY A 198 -15.98 -23.00 0.97
N GLY A 199 -15.92 -24.00 1.85
CA GLY A 199 -15.05 -25.18 1.68
C GLY A 199 -13.56 -24.82 1.81
N SER A 200 -12.68 -25.81 1.62
CA SER A 200 -11.23 -25.67 1.81
C SER A 200 -10.44 -26.35 0.70
N LEU A 201 -9.20 -25.91 0.49
CA LEU A 201 -8.26 -26.54 -0.44
C LEU A 201 -7.90 -27.96 0.02
N LYS A 202 -8.14 -28.97 -0.81
CA LYS A 202 -7.74 -30.35 -0.49
C LYS A 202 -6.21 -30.46 -0.57
N LYS A 203 -5.59 -31.13 0.41
CA LYS A 203 -4.12 -31.28 0.49
C LYS A 203 -3.51 -32.02 -0.70
N GLU A 204 -4.28 -32.89 -1.35
CA GLU A 204 -3.90 -33.58 -2.60
C GLU A 204 -3.61 -32.63 -3.78
N TYR A 205 -4.16 -31.40 -3.78
CA TYR A 205 -3.94 -30.40 -4.83
C TYR A 205 -3.03 -29.24 -4.41
N TYR A 206 -2.32 -29.32 -3.29
CA TYR A 206 -1.34 -28.28 -2.91
C TYR A 206 -0.28 -28.07 -4.00
N ALA A 207 0.21 -29.14 -4.64
CA ALA A 207 1.16 -29.03 -5.76
C ALA A 207 0.55 -28.32 -6.98
N SER A 208 -0.66 -28.72 -7.39
CA SER A 208 -1.39 -28.09 -8.51
C SER A 208 -1.72 -26.62 -8.22
N TYR A 209 -2.19 -26.29 -7.01
CA TYR A 209 -2.52 -24.90 -6.67
C TYR A 209 -1.27 -24.02 -6.55
N ALA A 210 -0.13 -24.54 -6.12
CA ALA A 210 1.15 -23.83 -6.23
C ALA A 210 1.53 -23.54 -7.68
N GLN A 211 1.32 -24.50 -8.60
CA GLN A 211 1.53 -24.27 -10.03
C GLN A 211 0.50 -23.30 -10.65
N TYR A 212 -0.70 -23.17 -10.08
CA TYR A 212 -1.71 -22.18 -10.51
C TYR A 212 -1.20 -20.75 -10.28
N PHE A 213 -0.58 -20.45 -9.12
CA PHE A 213 0.10 -19.17 -8.91
C PHE A 213 1.31 -18.99 -9.85
N VAL A 214 2.11 -20.02 -10.08
CA VAL A 214 3.26 -19.97 -11.01
C VAL A 214 2.82 -19.66 -12.44
N LYS A 215 1.74 -20.28 -12.93
CA LYS A 215 1.17 -19.99 -14.25
C LYS A 215 0.57 -18.57 -14.28
N TYR A 216 -0.20 -18.16 -13.28
CA TYR A 216 -0.76 -16.80 -13.19
C TYR A 216 0.32 -15.72 -13.31
N ILE A 217 1.36 -15.76 -12.46
CA ILE A 217 2.43 -14.75 -12.46
C ILE A 217 3.13 -14.71 -13.82
N LYS A 218 3.39 -15.86 -14.45
CA LYS A 218 4.04 -15.94 -15.77
C LYS A 218 3.14 -15.53 -16.94
N GLU A 219 1.82 -15.68 -16.84
CA GLU A 219 0.90 -15.12 -17.84
C GLU A 219 0.73 -13.60 -17.68
N MET A 220 0.71 -13.06 -16.45
CA MET A 220 0.72 -11.61 -16.22
C MET A 220 2.03 -10.98 -16.71
N GLU A 221 3.18 -11.60 -16.45
CA GLU A 221 4.50 -11.19 -16.94
C GLU A 221 4.55 -11.12 -18.48
N LYS A 222 3.98 -12.11 -19.18
CA LYS A 222 3.84 -12.09 -20.66
C LYS A 222 2.99 -10.95 -21.19
N GLU A 223 2.01 -10.50 -20.40
CA GLU A 223 1.18 -9.33 -20.71
C GLU A 223 1.86 -8.01 -20.28
N GLY A 224 3.09 -8.05 -19.77
CA GLY A 224 3.85 -6.88 -19.32
C GLY A 224 3.46 -6.37 -17.93
N ILE A 225 2.80 -7.21 -17.12
CA ILE A 225 2.28 -6.85 -15.80
C ILE A 225 3.05 -7.60 -14.71
N THR A 226 3.92 -6.89 -13.99
CA THR A 226 4.66 -7.46 -12.85
C THR A 226 3.78 -7.49 -11.60
N ILE A 227 3.68 -8.67 -10.97
CA ILE A 227 3.02 -8.83 -9.67
C ILE A 227 4.11 -8.75 -8.58
N ASP A 228 4.09 -7.67 -7.77
CA ASP A 228 5.07 -7.42 -6.70
C ASP A 228 4.87 -8.38 -5.52
N ALA A 229 3.62 -8.66 -5.18
CA ALA A 229 3.24 -9.54 -4.08
C ALA A 229 1.97 -10.34 -4.38
N ILE A 230 1.82 -11.50 -3.75
CA ILE A 230 0.54 -12.19 -3.63
C ILE A 230 0.22 -12.52 -2.18
N THR A 231 -1.07 -12.60 -1.88
CA THR A 231 -1.58 -13.27 -0.68
C THR A 231 -2.13 -14.64 -1.07
N ILE A 232 -2.16 -15.57 -0.10
CA ILE A 232 -2.51 -16.98 -0.37
C ILE A 232 -4.02 -17.16 -0.63
N GLN A 233 -4.85 -16.36 0.03
CA GLN A 233 -6.30 -16.43 0.03
C GLN A 233 -6.84 -15.13 0.64
N ASN A 234 -7.86 -14.53 0.02
CA ASN A 234 -8.63 -13.40 0.57
C ASN A 234 -9.48 -13.89 1.76
N GLU A 235 -9.36 -13.25 2.92
CA GLU A 235 -10.15 -13.56 4.13
C GLU A 235 -10.28 -15.06 4.46
N PRO A 236 -9.18 -15.81 4.70
CA PRO A 236 -9.19 -17.27 4.83
C PRO A 236 -9.96 -17.83 6.04
N LEU A 237 -10.53 -16.98 6.90
CA LEU A 237 -11.45 -17.39 7.98
C LEU A 237 -12.91 -17.02 7.69
N HIS A 238 -13.24 -16.46 6.51
CA HIS A 238 -14.58 -16.01 6.13
C HIS A 238 -15.14 -16.80 4.93
N PRO A 239 -15.69 -18.02 5.14
CA PRO A 239 -16.32 -18.84 4.09
C PRO A 239 -17.71 -18.34 3.64
N GLY A 240 -18.05 -17.08 3.90
CA GLY A 240 -19.38 -16.50 3.71
C GLY A 240 -19.58 -15.78 2.37
N ASN A 241 -18.50 -15.23 1.79
CA ASN A 241 -18.55 -14.47 0.54
C ASN A 241 -18.55 -15.40 -0.70
N THR A 242 -18.84 -14.86 -1.89
CA THR A 242 -18.82 -15.59 -3.16
C THR A 242 -17.95 -14.85 -4.17
N PRO A 243 -16.74 -15.34 -4.51
CA PRO A 243 -16.12 -16.57 -4.00
C PRO A 243 -15.61 -16.44 -2.56
N SER A 244 -15.34 -17.58 -1.91
CA SER A 244 -14.58 -17.67 -0.66
C SER A 244 -13.98 -19.08 -0.47
N MET A 245 -12.90 -19.20 0.29
CA MET A 245 -12.34 -20.49 0.70
C MET A 245 -11.71 -20.38 2.10
N TYR A 246 -12.04 -21.34 2.97
CA TYR A 246 -11.51 -21.44 4.32
C TYR A 246 -10.13 -22.12 4.34
N MET A 247 -9.18 -21.52 5.03
CA MET A 247 -7.81 -22.04 5.20
C MET A 247 -7.28 -21.63 6.59
N GLU A 248 -7.03 -22.59 7.47
CA GLU A 248 -6.43 -22.31 8.78
C GLU A 248 -4.94 -21.96 8.67
N ALA A 249 -4.38 -21.28 9.68
CA ALA A 249 -2.98 -20.83 9.69
C ALA A 249 -2.01 -21.99 9.42
N LYS A 250 -2.22 -23.13 10.08
CA LYS A 250 -1.50 -24.38 9.83
C LYS A 250 -1.56 -24.85 8.38
N ASP A 251 -2.73 -24.80 7.75
CA ASP A 251 -2.91 -25.26 6.36
C ASP A 251 -2.27 -24.29 5.36
N GLN A 252 -2.27 -22.99 5.67
CA GLN A 252 -1.53 -21.98 4.93
C GLN A 252 -0.01 -22.19 5.06
N ALA A 253 0.51 -22.45 6.26
CA ALA A 253 1.91 -22.78 6.50
C ALA A 253 2.33 -24.08 5.79
N ASP A 254 1.53 -25.14 5.89
CA ASP A 254 1.77 -26.41 5.21
C ASP A 254 1.80 -26.21 3.68
N PHE A 255 0.84 -25.48 3.09
CA PHE A 255 0.82 -25.16 1.66
C PHE A 255 2.07 -24.36 1.21
N ILE A 256 2.45 -23.32 1.97
CA ILE A 256 3.62 -22.49 1.65
C ILE A 256 4.89 -23.33 1.65
N LYS A 257 5.15 -24.09 2.72
CA LYS A 257 6.43 -24.79 2.90
C LYS A 257 6.59 -26.04 2.05
N THR A 258 5.49 -26.75 1.73
CA THR A 258 5.57 -28.00 0.95
C THR A 258 5.35 -27.80 -0.55
N ALA A 259 4.71 -26.70 -0.96
CA ALA A 259 4.34 -26.49 -2.36
C ALA A 259 4.70 -25.10 -2.91
N LEU A 260 4.14 -24.00 -2.37
CA LEU A 260 4.23 -22.69 -3.02
C LEU A 260 5.65 -22.11 -3.03
N GLY A 261 6.33 -22.09 -1.87
CA GLY A 261 7.70 -21.59 -1.74
C GLY A 261 8.68 -22.33 -2.65
N PRO A 262 8.76 -23.68 -2.56
CA PRO A 262 9.57 -24.49 -3.47
C PRO A 262 9.22 -24.32 -4.95
N ALA A 263 7.93 -24.12 -5.28
CA ALA A 263 7.50 -23.85 -6.66
C ALA A 263 7.97 -22.48 -7.15
N PHE A 264 7.94 -21.43 -6.32
CA PHE A 264 8.45 -20.10 -6.66
C PHE A 264 9.97 -20.10 -6.82
N GLU A 265 10.72 -20.76 -5.92
CA GLU A 265 12.18 -20.94 -6.04
C GLU A 265 12.54 -21.63 -7.35
N SER A 266 11.93 -22.79 -7.62
CA SER A 266 12.14 -23.58 -8.84
C SER A 266 11.74 -22.81 -10.11
N ALA A 267 10.69 -21.98 -10.03
CA ALA A 267 10.21 -21.15 -11.14
C ALA A 267 11.04 -19.87 -11.37
N GLY A 268 11.95 -19.51 -10.45
CA GLY A 268 12.74 -18.27 -10.46
C GLY A 268 11.99 -17.01 -9.97
N ILE A 269 10.75 -17.16 -9.48
CA ILE A 269 9.83 -16.06 -9.18
C ILE A 269 10.34 -15.21 -8.00
N LYS A 270 10.06 -13.90 -8.05
CA LYS A 270 10.43 -12.89 -7.02
C LYS A 270 9.26 -12.17 -6.37
N THR A 271 8.04 -12.43 -6.84
CA THR A 271 6.78 -11.99 -6.21
C THR A 271 6.75 -12.42 -4.74
N LYS A 272 6.56 -11.45 -3.83
CA LYS A 272 6.50 -11.70 -2.39
C LYS A 272 5.31 -12.60 -2.04
N ILE A 273 5.49 -13.47 -1.05
CA ILE A 273 4.38 -14.19 -0.41
C ILE A 273 4.01 -13.44 0.88
N ILE A 274 2.77 -12.99 0.97
CA ILE A 274 2.18 -12.35 2.13
C ILE A 274 1.11 -13.29 2.72
N VAL A 275 1.06 -13.41 4.05
CA VAL A 275 0.13 -14.28 4.75
C VAL A 275 -1.07 -13.53 5.33
N TYR A 276 -2.07 -14.31 5.76
CA TYR A 276 -3.28 -13.88 6.44
C TYR A 276 -4.31 -13.14 5.58
N ASP A 277 -4.12 -11.86 5.23
CA ASP A 277 -5.05 -11.08 4.36
C ASP A 277 -6.49 -11.04 4.90
N HIS A 278 -6.63 -10.68 6.19
CA HIS A 278 -7.91 -10.63 6.93
C HIS A 278 -7.82 -9.80 8.22
N ASN A 279 -8.80 -9.88 9.11
CA ASN A 279 -9.07 -8.88 10.15
C ASN A 279 -8.07 -8.75 11.31
N ALA A 280 -7.89 -7.53 11.81
CA ALA A 280 -7.00 -7.22 12.93
C ALA A 280 -7.45 -7.79 14.31
N ASP A 281 -8.41 -8.73 14.35
CA ASP A 281 -8.84 -9.47 15.54
C ASP A 281 -8.12 -10.81 15.74
N ARG A 282 -7.51 -11.38 14.69
CA ARG A 282 -6.73 -12.63 14.74
C ARG A 282 -5.25 -12.46 14.38
N PRO A 283 -4.49 -11.59 15.09
CA PRO A 283 -3.04 -11.48 14.88
C PRO A 283 -2.27 -12.77 15.22
N ASP A 284 -2.90 -13.73 15.92
CA ASP A 284 -2.34 -15.06 16.16
C ASP A 284 -2.14 -15.89 14.88
N TYR A 285 -2.94 -15.66 13.83
CA TYR A 285 -2.85 -16.42 12.57
C TYR A 285 -1.48 -16.27 11.88
N PRO A 286 -0.96 -15.06 11.57
CA PRO A 286 0.38 -14.93 11.00
C PRO A 286 1.48 -15.34 11.98
N LEU A 287 1.29 -15.15 13.29
CA LEU A 287 2.26 -15.56 14.32
C LEU A 287 2.46 -17.08 14.36
N GLU A 288 1.40 -17.87 14.15
CA GLU A 288 1.50 -19.34 14.01
C GLU A 288 2.33 -19.73 12.77
N ILE A 289 2.12 -19.06 11.64
CA ILE A 289 2.89 -19.31 10.41
C ILE A 289 4.35 -18.92 10.58
N TYR A 290 4.64 -17.80 11.26
CA TYR A 290 6.00 -17.34 11.51
C TYR A 290 6.78 -18.24 12.49
N ALA A 291 6.09 -18.98 13.36
CA ALA A 291 6.71 -19.98 14.22
C ALA A 291 7.21 -21.21 13.43
N ASP A 292 6.59 -21.55 12.30
CA ASP A 292 7.06 -22.58 11.38
C ASP A 292 8.17 -22.02 10.47
N LYS A 293 9.43 -22.31 10.82
CA LYS A 293 10.60 -21.80 10.09
C LYS A 293 10.71 -22.26 8.64
N ASP A 294 10.09 -23.39 8.28
CA ASP A 294 10.08 -23.88 6.90
C ASP A 294 9.02 -23.17 6.04
N ALA A 295 7.97 -22.62 6.65
CA ALA A 295 7.07 -21.67 5.99
C ALA A 295 7.65 -20.24 6.01
N ALA A 296 8.07 -19.75 7.17
CA ALA A 296 8.46 -18.36 7.43
C ALA A 296 9.67 -17.87 6.60
N LYS A 297 10.51 -18.78 6.07
CA LYS A 297 11.60 -18.45 5.14
C LYS A 297 11.13 -17.99 3.75
N TYR A 298 9.88 -18.30 3.38
CA TYR A 298 9.27 -17.90 2.11
C TYR A 298 8.38 -16.66 2.21
N VAL A 299 8.03 -16.24 3.44
CA VAL A 299 7.03 -15.20 3.70
C VAL A 299 7.71 -13.87 3.99
N ASP A 300 7.31 -12.82 3.28
CA ASP A 300 7.79 -11.44 3.47
C ASP A 300 7.10 -10.77 4.67
N GLY A 301 5.77 -10.93 4.77
CA GLY A 301 4.96 -10.26 5.76
C GLY A 301 3.52 -10.75 5.85
N ALA A 302 2.69 -10.01 6.60
CA ALA A 302 1.27 -10.30 6.81
C ALA A 302 0.38 -9.12 6.38
N ALA A 303 -0.75 -9.45 5.76
CA ALA A 303 -1.78 -8.52 5.32
C ALA A 303 -2.95 -8.47 6.30
N PHE A 304 -3.50 -7.27 6.50
CA PHE A 304 -4.57 -7.00 7.45
C PHE A 304 -5.71 -6.14 6.86
N HIS A 305 -6.93 -6.47 7.28
CA HIS A 305 -8.18 -5.76 7.04
C HIS A 305 -8.70 -5.16 8.38
N LEU A 306 -9.71 -4.28 8.35
CA LEU A 306 -10.28 -3.68 9.58
C LEU A 306 -11.82 -3.75 9.69
N TYR A 307 -12.45 -4.78 9.11
CA TYR A 307 -13.83 -5.14 9.44
C TYR A 307 -13.98 -5.68 10.88
N GLY A 308 -12.89 -6.17 11.47
CA GLY A 308 -12.81 -6.65 12.85
C GLY A 308 -11.48 -6.30 13.53
N GLY A 309 -11.52 -6.20 14.87
CA GLY A 309 -10.33 -5.98 15.70
C GLY A 309 -9.98 -4.52 15.92
N LYS A 310 -8.66 -4.22 16.00
CA LYS A 310 -8.13 -2.85 16.11
C LYS A 310 -6.76 -2.73 15.46
N ILE A 311 -6.44 -1.55 14.93
CA ILE A 311 -5.23 -1.34 14.13
C ILE A 311 -3.91 -1.51 14.93
N GLU A 312 -3.94 -1.38 16.26
CA GLU A 312 -2.77 -1.63 17.12
C GLU A 312 -2.38 -3.12 17.21
N ALA A 313 -3.19 -4.04 16.67
CA ALA A 313 -2.82 -5.44 16.54
C ALA A 313 -1.61 -5.63 15.60
N LEU A 314 -1.45 -4.78 14.58
CA LEU A 314 -0.31 -4.82 13.66
C LEU A 314 1.01 -4.60 14.42
N SER A 315 1.09 -3.60 15.30
CA SER A 315 2.29 -3.35 16.11
C SER A 315 2.68 -4.55 16.98
N LYS A 316 1.73 -5.30 17.52
CA LYS A 316 2.02 -6.53 18.29
C LYS A 316 2.64 -7.64 17.44
N VAL A 317 2.29 -7.72 16.15
CA VAL A 317 2.91 -8.67 15.22
C VAL A 317 4.32 -8.21 14.85
N HIS A 318 4.54 -6.91 14.65
CA HIS A 318 5.88 -6.35 14.46
C HIS A 318 6.78 -6.52 15.70
N GLU A 319 6.26 -6.28 16.91
CA GLU A 319 6.98 -6.49 18.17
C GLU A 319 7.43 -7.95 18.36
N ALA A 320 6.65 -8.92 17.86
CA ALA A 320 6.98 -10.34 17.90
C ALA A 320 7.93 -10.79 16.78
N PHE A 321 7.79 -10.24 15.58
CA PHE A 321 8.56 -10.58 14.38
C PHE A 321 8.95 -9.31 13.58
N PRO A 322 9.94 -8.52 14.06
CA PRO A 322 10.28 -7.23 13.46
C PRO A 322 11.01 -7.34 12.11
N ASP A 323 11.40 -8.56 11.71
CA ASP A 323 11.92 -8.87 10.37
C ASP A 323 10.81 -9.04 9.32
N LYS A 324 9.53 -9.05 9.72
CA LYS A 324 8.39 -9.24 8.83
C LYS A 324 7.68 -7.93 8.50
N SER A 325 7.38 -7.76 7.22
CA SER A 325 6.57 -6.66 6.71
C SER A 325 5.14 -6.75 7.22
N LEU A 326 4.47 -5.61 7.32
CA LEU A 326 3.03 -5.54 7.55
C LEU A 326 2.37 -4.72 6.45
N TYR A 327 1.16 -5.14 6.08
CA TYR A 327 0.40 -4.62 4.96
C TYR A 327 -1.04 -4.38 5.39
N PHE A 328 -1.63 -3.29 4.90
CA PHE A 328 -3.06 -2.99 5.05
C PHE A 328 -3.70 -3.04 3.66
N THR A 329 -4.35 -4.17 3.38
CA THR A 329 -4.73 -4.57 2.02
C THR A 329 -6.18 -4.28 1.66
N GLU A 330 -7.04 -4.02 2.65
CA GLU A 330 -8.47 -3.87 2.41
C GLU A 330 -9.20 -3.13 3.54
N GLN A 331 -9.98 -2.12 3.18
CA GLN A 331 -11.13 -1.63 3.94
C GLN A 331 -12.12 -0.97 2.98
N TRP A 332 -13.42 -1.24 3.15
CA TRP A 332 -14.48 -0.62 2.37
C TRP A 332 -14.97 0.73 2.93
N VAL A 333 -15.52 1.56 2.05
CA VAL A 333 -16.47 2.63 2.41
C VAL A 333 -17.89 2.13 2.13
N GLY A 334 -18.81 2.37 3.07
CA GLY A 334 -20.21 1.95 2.94
C GLY A 334 -21.12 2.96 2.24
N GLY A 335 -22.09 2.46 1.48
CA GLY A 335 -23.18 3.23 0.89
C GLY A 335 -24.47 3.18 1.75
N PRO A 336 -25.25 4.28 1.85
CA PRO A 336 -24.95 5.62 1.37
C PRO A 336 -23.90 6.32 2.25
N GLY A 337 -22.82 6.80 1.63
CA GLY A 337 -21.62 7.27 2.34
C GLY A 337 -21.81 8.53 3.18
N ASN A 338 -21.04 8.62 4.26
CA ASN A 338 -21.06 9.69 5.25
C ASN A 338 -19.74 10.46 5.22
N PHE A 339 -19.55 11.24 4.15
CA PHE A 339 -18.28 11.91 3.80
C PHE A 339 -17.52 12.56 5.00
N PRO A 340 -18.15 13.28 5.95
CA PRO A 340 -17.43 13.81 7.12
C PRO A 340 -16.83 12.73 8.02
N GLU A 341 -17.60 11.70 8.37
CA GLU A 341 -17.17 10.66 9.30
C GLU A 341 -16.23 9.65 8.62
N ASP A 342 -16.52 9.28 7.37
CA ASP A 342 -15.68 8.39 6.57
C ASP A 342 -14.29 9.00 6.37
N LEU A 343 -14.21 10.28 5.94
CA LEU A 343 -12.94 11.00 5.77
C LEU A 343 -12.13 11.01 7.07
N LYS A 344 -12.80 11.34 8.19
CA LYS A 344 -12.20 11.43 9.51
C LYS A 344 -11.70 10.08 10.01
N TRP A 345 -12.50 9.02 9.89
CA TRP A 345 -12.16 7.69 10.40
C TRP A 345 -11.12 6.99 9.54
N HIS A 346 -11.26 6.98 8.21
CA HIS A 346 -10.30 6.34 7.31
C HIS A 346 -8.92 7.02 7.38
N VAL A 347 -8.86 8.36 7.42
CA VAL A 347 -7.56 9.05 7.52
C VAL A 347 -6.92 8.85 8.90
N SER A 348 -7.67 8.98 10.00
CA SER A 348 -7.11 8.77 11.35
C SER A 348 -6.72 7.31 11.63
N THR A 349 -7.52 6.33 11.18
CA THR A 349 -7.39 4.91 11.55
C THR A 349 -6.57 4.12 10.53
N LEU A 350 -6.67 4.42 9.24
CA LEU A 350 -6.01 3.67 8.18
C LEU A 350 -4.76 4.41 7.70
N VAL A 351 -4.91 5.57 7.04
CA VAL A 351 -3.78 6.33 6.47
C VAL A 351 -2.74 6.67 7.55
N ILE A 352 -3.19 7.21 8.69
CA ILE A 352 -2.36 7.47 9.86
C ILE A 352 -2.20 6.21 10.70
N GLY A 353 -3.28 5.60 11.17
CA GLY A 353 -3.22 4.50 12.14
C GLY A 353 -2.44 3.27 11.64
N ALA A 354 -2.67 2.79 10.41
CA ALA A 354 -1.95 1.62 9.89
C ALA A 354 -0.46 1.93 9.65
N THR A 355 -0.12 3.09 9.08
CA THR A 355 1.29 3.47 8.86
C THR A 355 2.02 3.82 10.16
N ARG A 356 1.32 4.28 11.21
CA ARG A 356 1.89 4.37 12.57
C ARG A 356 2.05 3.01 13.25
N ASN A 357 1.26 2.01 12.86
CA ASN A 357 1.39 0.61 13.28
C ASN A 357 2.13 -0.24 12.21
N TRP A 358 3.26 0.29 11.71
CA TRP A 358 4.22 -0.40 10.83
C TRP A 358 3.75 -0.86 9.44
N SER A 359 2.51 -0.59 9.02
CA SER A 359 2.07 -0.95 7.67
C SER A 359 2.89 -0.23 6.59
N ARG A 360 3.31 -0.98 5.56
CA ARG A 360 4.02 -0.49 4.37
C ARG A 360 3.08 0.10 3.32
N ASN A 361 1.78 -0.19 3.38
CA ASN A 361 0.77 0.36 2.48
C ASN A 361 -0.57 0.64 3.18
N VAL A 362 -1.48 1.33 2.50
CA VAL A 362 -2.91 1.36 2.83
C VAL A 362 -3.69 1.31 1.53
N LEU A 363 -4.52 0.28 1.37
CA LEU A 363 -5.42 0.11 0.24
C LEU A 363 -6.88 0.18 0.72
N GLU A 364 -7.63 1.13 0.17
CA GLU A 364 -9.10 1.13 0.24
C GLU A 364 -9.67 0.02 -0.67
N TRP A 365 -10.97 -0.25 -0.60
CA TRP A 365 -11.58 -1.36 -1.34
C TRP A 365 -11.75 -1.09 -2.84
N ASN A 366 -12.96 -1.10 -3.37
CA ASN A 366 -13.17 -0.98 -4.81
C ASN A 366 -12.83 0.42 -5.34
N LEU A 367 -12.03 0.48 -6.42
CA LEU A 367 -11.76 1.72 -7.14
C LEU A 367 -13.05 2.31 -7.73
N ALA A 368 -13.98 1.49 -8.22
CA ALA A 368 -15.26 1.94 -8.74
C ALA A 368 -16.44 1.01 -8.39
N ALA A 369 -17.64 1.59 -8.41
CA ALA A 369 -18.93 0.90 -8.49
C ALA A 369 -19.93 1.76 -9.30
N ASP A 370 -21.07 1.20 -9.69
CA ASP A 370 -22.17 2.01 -10.24
C ASP A 370 -22.97 2.74 -9.13
N ALA A 371 -23.99 3.51 -9.53
CA ALA A 371 -24.86 4.23 -8.60
C ALA A 371 -25.76 3.32 -7.72
N SER A 372 -25.74 2.00 -7.96
CA SER A 372 -26.45 0.94 -7.25
C SER A 372 -25.50 -0.09 -6.61
N TYR A 373 -24.20 0.23 -6.50
CA TYR A 373 -23.13 -0.61 -5.93
C TYR A 373 -22.77 -1.88 -6.74
N ASN A 374 -23.12 -1.94 -8.03
CA ASN A 374 -22.76 -3.01 -8.94
C ASN A 374 -21.34 -2.84 -9.56
N PRO A 375 -20.77 -3.90 -10.15
CA PRO A 375 -21.27 -5.28 -10.13
C PRO A 375 -20.72 -6.07 -8.93
N HIS A 376 -21.59 -6.87 -8.33
CA HIS A 376 -21.26 -7.82 -7.27
C HIS A 376 -21.87 -9.19 -7.56
N THR A 377 -21.37 -10.25 -6.93
CA THR A 377 -21.95 -11.59 -7.04
C THR A 377 -23.26 -11.68 -6.25
N PRO A 378 -24.25 -12.48 -6.70
CA PRO A 378 -25.61 -12.43 -6.16
C PRO A 378 -25.81 -13.16 -4.81
N ASP A 379 -24.82 -13.88 -4.30
CA ASP A 379 -24.92 -14.64 -3.03
C ASP A 379 -23.68 -14.42 -2.13
N GLY A 380 -23.52 -13.20 -1.64
CA GLY A 380 -22.52 -12.84 -0.62
C GLY A 380 -21.72 -11.57 -0.91
N GLY A 381 -21.63 -11.17 -2.18
CA GLY A 381 -20.91 -9.96 -2.57
C GLY A 381 -21.52 -8.68 -2.00
N CYS A 382 -20.65 -7.69 -1.77
CA CYS A 382 -20.98 -6.48 -1.04
C CYS A 382 -22.01 -5.58 -1.76
N THR A 383 -23.27 -5.64 -1.34
CA THR A 383 -24.42 -4.91 -1.92
C THR A 383 -24.46 -3.41 -1.64
N SER A 384 -23.46 -2.86 -0.94
CA SER A 384 -23.37 -1.45 -0.57
C SER A 384 -21.95 -0.88 -0.62
N CYS A 385 -21.03 -1.52 -1.33
CA CYS A 385 -19.63 -1.07 -1.41
C CYS A 385 -19.48 0.18 -2.30
N LEU A 386 -19.35 1.34 -1.64
CA LEU A 386 -19.18 2.63 -2.30
C LEU A 386 -17.72 2.75 -2.78
N GLY A 387 -17.52 2.52 -4.07
CA GLY A 387 -16.20 2.68 -4.67
C GLY A 387 -15.66 4.11 -4.56
N ALA A 388 -14.34 4.28 -4.65
CA ALA A 388 -13.72 5.61 -4.68
C ALA A 388 -14.27 6.50 -5.81
N LEU A 389 -14.72 5.86 -6.88
CA LEU A 389 -15.51 6.44 -7.96
C LEU A 389 -16.91 5.81 -8.01
N THR A 390 -17.91 6.64 -8.34
CA THR A 390 -19.18 6.14 -8.89
C THR A 390 -19.19 6.39 -10.39
N ILE A 391 -19.36 5.33 -11.19
CA ILE A 391 -19.39 5.38 -12.66
C ILE A 391 -20.80 5.03 -13.14
N ASP A 392 -21.39 5.88 -13.97
CA ASP A 392 -22.80 5.81 -14.38
C ASP A 392 -22.96 6.38 -15.80
N ASP A 393 -23.19 5.52 -16.78
CA ASP A 393 -22.85 5.78 -18.19
C ASP A 393 -21.40 6.34 -18.34
N ASP A 394 -21.22 7.41 -19.11
CA ASP A 394 -19.97 8.17 -19.28
C ASP A 394 -19.74 9.22 -18.15
N ARG A 395 -20.53 9.17 -17.05
CA ARG A 395 -20.40 10.05 -15.88
C ARG A 395 -19.51 9.39 -14.83
N VAL A 396 -18.66 10.20 -14.19
CA VAL A 396 -17.76 9.74 -13.11
C VAL A 396 -17.81 10.74 -11.95
N SER A 397 -18.23 10.28 -10.76
CA SER A 397 -18.25 11.05 -9.51
C SER A 397 -17.15 10.57 -8.57
N ARG A 398 -16.54 11.48 -7.80
CA ARG A 398 -15.48 11.17 -6.82
C ARG A 398 -16.08 11.11 -5.41
N ASN A 399 -15.92 9.97 -4.76
CA ASN A 399 -16.43 9.70 -3.41
C ASN A 399 -15.32 9.92 -2.37
N VAL A 400 -15.62 9.68 -1.09
CA VAL A 400 -14.70 10.03 0.01
C VAL A 400 -13.34 9.32 -0.08
N ALA A 401 -13.30 8.05 -0.50
CA ALA A 401 -12.05 7.28 -0.67
C ALA A 401 -11.08 7.92 -1.69
N TYR A 402 -11.59 8.62 -2.72
CA TYR A 402 -10.74 9.39 -3.65
C TYR A 402 -9.91 10.44 -2.92
N TYR A 403 -10.51 11.14 -1.95
CA TYR A 403 -9.85 12.20 -1.20
C TYR A 403 -8.99 11.65 -0.05
N ILE A 404 -9.42 10.56 0.60
CA ILE A 404 -8.64 9.83 1.62
C ILE A 404 -7.29 9.40 1.05
N ILE A 405 -7.29 8.67 -0.08
CA ILE A 405 -6.05 8.24 -0.74
C ILE A 405 -5.32 9.42 -1.38
N GLY A 406 -6.03 10.36 -2.00
CA GLY A 406 -5.44 11.56 -2.59
C GLY A 406 -4.72 12.49 -1.59
N HIS A 407 -5.00 12.38 -0.29
CA HIS A 407 -4.25 13.05 0.78
C HIS A 407 -2.87 12.41 1.05
N VAL A 408 -2.60 11.19 0.56
CA VAL A 408 -1.36 10.45 0.82
C VAL A 408 -0.63 10.00 -0.45
N SER A 409 -1.27 9.31 -1.40
CA SER A 409 -0.60 8.79 -2.61
C SER A 409 0.05 9.91 -3.44
N LYS A 410 -0.60 11.07 -3.48
CA LYS A 410 -0.17 12.26 -4.21
C LYS A 410 1.18 12.83 -3.74
N PHE A 411 1.57 12.53 -2.50
CA PHE A 411 2.72 13.16 -1.84
C PHE A 411 3.75 12.16 -1.33
N VAL A 412 3.34 10.91 -1.10
CA VAL A 412 4.16 9.83 -0.55
C VAL A 412 4.38 8.75 -1.62
N PRO A 413 5.36 8.94 -2.53
CA PRO A 413 5.71 7.93 -3.53
C PRO A 413 6.35 6.68 -2.89
N THR A 414 6.33 5.58 -3.64
CA THR A 414 7.05 4.34 -3.34
C THR A 414 8.49 4.61 -2.91
N GLY A 415 8.95 3.95 -1.84
CA GLY A 415 10.30 4.16 -1.27
C GLY A 415 10.43 5.34 -0.30
N SER A 416 9.35 6.11 -0.08
CA SER A 416 9.28 7.04 1.05
C SER A 416 9.41 6.29 2.38
N LYS A 417 9.89 6.96 3.43
CA LYS A 417 10.00 6.37 4.78
C LYS A 417 9.14 7.11 5.76
N ARG A 418 8.43 6.38 6.63
CA ARG A 418 7.75 7.02 7.78
C ARG A 418 8.80 7.58 8.73
N ILE A 419 8.61 8.80 9.20
CA ILE A 419 9.48 9.47 10.17
C ILE A 419 8.73 9.81 11.45
N ALA A 420 9.45 10.09 12.53
CA ALA A 420 8.83 10.43 13.81
C ALA A 420 8.04 11.74 13.76
N SER A 421 6.83 11.72 14.32
CA SER A 421 6.03 12.91 14.60
C SER A 421 5.33 12.77 15.95
N THR A 422 5.22 13.88 16.69
CA THR A 422 4.51 13.94 17.98
C THR A 422 3.05 13.52 17.81
N TRP A 423 2.62 12.50 18.55
CA TRP A 423 1.20 12.11 18.58
C TRP A 423 0.36 13.12 19.36
N MET A 424 -0.90 13.30 18.95
CA MET A 424 -1.87 14.16 19.64
C MET A 424 -3.28 13.65 19.35
N ASP A 425 -4.06 13.35 20.38
CA ASP A 425 -5.34 12.62 20.18
C ASP A 425 -6.40 13.43 19.43
N SER A 426 -6.42 14.76 19.59
CA SER A 426 -7.29 15.68 18.83
C SER A 426 -6.79 15.96 17.40
N LEU A 427 -5.52 15.68 17.14
CA LEU A 427 -4.83 15.91 15.86
C LEU A 427 -3.97 14.69 15.46
N PRO A 428 -4.58 13.51 15.21
CA PRO A 428 -3.89 12.36 14.67
C PRO A 428 -3.11 12.77 13.42
N ASN A 429 -1.85 12.32 13.35
CA ASN A 429 -0.95 12.73 12.29
C ASN A 429 0.11 11.67 11.98
N VAL A 430 0.66 11.72 10.77
CA VAL A 430 1.83 10.92 10.38
C VAL A 430 2.73 11.75 9.46
N ALA A 431 4.05 11.57 9.60
CA ALA A 431 5.05 12.22 8.78
C ALA A 431 5.85 11.22 7.94
N PHE A 432 6.25 11.64 6.74
CA PHE A 432 7.08 10.88 5.81
C PHE A 432 8.23 11.73 5.26
N LEU A 433 9.32 11.06 4.88
CA LEU A 433 10.42 11.59 4.09
C LEU A 433 10.41 10.88 2.73
N THR A 434 10.29 11.61 1.63
CA THR A 434 10.27 11.04 0.27
C THR A 434 11.68 10.72 -0.24
N PRO A 435 11.86 9.90 -1.30
CA PRO A 435 13.16 9.68 -1.94
C PRO A 435 13.82 10.96 -2.47
N GLU A 436 13.02 11.99 -2.78
CA GLU A 436 13.48 13.32 -3.21
C GLU A 436 13.91 14.22 -2.04
N GLY A 437 13.76 13.76 -0.79
CA GLY A 437 14.07 14.53 0.41
C GLY A 437 12.97 15.51 0.86
N LYS A 438 11.81 15.53 0.20
CA LYS A 438 10.63 16.30 0.64
C LYS A 438 10.07 15.69 1.92
N ARG A 439 9.52 16.52 2.79
CA ARG A 439 8.75 16.10 3.97
C ARG A 439 7.28 16.15 3.61
N VAL A 440 6.53 15.20 4.15
CA VAL A 440 5.06 15.18 4.09
C VAL A 440 4.54 15.03 5.51
N LEU A 441 3.63 15.89 5.94
CA LEU A 441 2.89 15.74 7.20
C LEU A 441 1.39 15.70 6.88
N ILE A 442 0.72 14.61 7.23
CA ILE A 442 -0.74 14.48 7.15
C ILE A 442 -1.29 14.67 8.56
N VAL A 443 -2.29 15.55 8.72
CA VAL A 443 -3.00 15.81 9.98
C VAL A 443 -4.50 15.76 9.73
N VAL A 444 -5.24 15.08 10.59
CA VAL A 444 -6.71 15.15 10.64
C VAL A 444 -7.16 15.77 11.96
N ASN A 445 -8.08 16.72 11.91
CA ASN A 445 -8.81 17.19 13.08
C ASN A 445 -10.01 16.28 13.33
N VAL A 446 -9.99 15.53 14.43
CA VAL A 446 -11.07 14.61 14.80
C VAL A 446 -12.17 15.27 15.64
N GLU A 447 -11.94 16.50 16.12
CA GLU A 447 -12.91 17.28 16.89
C GLU A 447 -13.97 17.92 15.98
N SER A 448 -15.11 18.33 16.56
CA SER A 448 -16.08 19.22 15.89
C SER A 448 -15.57 20.66 15.74
N GLU A 449 -14.70 21.09 16.65
CA GLU A 449 -14.21 22.46 16.74
C GLU A 449 -12.88 22.66 16.00
N GLU A 450 -12.69 23.85 15.47
CA GLU A 450 -11.42 24.28 14.87
C GLU A 450 -10.25 24.16 15.85
N GLN A 451 -9.14 23.56 15.40
CA GLN A 451 -7.93 23.39 16.20
C GLN A 451 -6.81 24.28 15.66
N SER A 452 -6.32 25.17 16.53
CA SER A 452 -5.06 25.89 16.32
C SER A 452 -3.89 25.07 16.85
N PHE A 453 -2.87 24.86 16.02
CA PHE A 453 -1.64 24.18 16.40
C PHE A 453 -0.43 24.78 15.69
N THR A 454 0.74 24.22 15.96
CA THR A 454 1.99 24.48 15.23
C THR A 454 2.58 23.14 14.85
N PHE A 455 3.22 23.05 13.68
CA PHE A 455 4.18 21.98 13.44
C PHE A 455 5.59 22.53 13.28
N GLU A 456 6.58 21.72 13.65
CA GLU A 456 7.96 22.17 13.85
C GLU A 456 8.96 21.19 13.26
N GLU A 457 9.92 21.70 12.49
CA GLU A 457 11.09 20.95 12.01
C GLU A 457 12.35 21.81 12.22
N SER A 458 13.34 21.28 12.95
CA SER A 458 14.64 21.94 13.19
C SER A 458 14.50 23.38 13.68
N GLU A 459 13.71 23.58 14.74
CA GLU A 459 13.37 24.89 15.35
C GLU A 459 12.55 25.85 14.46
N ARG A 460 12.29 25.50 13.20
CA ARG A 460 11.41 26.28 12.30
C ARG A 460 9.96 25.87 12.52
N ASN A 461 9.08 26.87 12.68
CA ASN A 461 7.70 26.66 13.12
C ASN A 461 6.69 27.08 12.04
N VAL A 462 5.56 26.39 11.97
CA VAL A 462 4.45 26.68 11.06
C VAL A 462 3.14 26.72 11.87
N PRO A 463 2.56 27.90 12.15
CA PRO A 463 1.25 27.98 12.79
C PRO A 463 0.16 27.55 11.80
N VAL A 464 -0.73 26.67 12.25
CA VAL A 464 -1.81 26.09 11.44
C VAL A 464 -3.13 26.19 12.19
N VAL A 465 -4.19 26.50 11.45
CA VAL A 465 -5.58 26.47 11.92
C VAL A 465 -6.32 25.46 11.04
N LEU A 466 -6.90 24.43 11.66
CA LEU A 466 -7.53 23.31 10.95
C LEU A 466 -8.99 23.15 11.43
N PRO A 467 -10.00 23.40 10.56
CA PRO A 467 -11.42 23.26 10.90
C PRO A 467 -11.79 21.86 11.44
N GLY A 468 -12.89 21.77 12.19
CA GLY A 468 -13.44 20.49 12.65
C GLY A 468 -13.69 19.49 11.51
N GLY A 469 -13.45 18.21 11.77
CA GLY A 469 -13.67 17.12 10.80
C GLY A 469 -12.98 17.33 9.44
N SER A 470 -11.77 17.92 9.43
CA SER A 470 -11.03 18.23 8.21
C SER A 470 -9.62 17.66 8.22
N VAL A 471 -9.10 17.38 7.01
CA VAL A 471 -7.79 16.76 6.77
C VAL A 471 -6.93 17.75 6.00
N ALA A 472 -5.68 17.90 6.44
CA ALA A 472 -4.68 18.68 5.74
C ALA A 472 -3.39 17.87 5.52
N THR A 473 -2.82 17.98 4.31
CA THR A 473 -1.48 17.49 4.00
C THR A 473 -0.56 18.67 3.71
N PHE A 474 0.60 18.69 4.36
CA PHE A 474 1.64 19.72 4.23
C PHE A 474 2.90 19.11 3.58
N VAL A 475 3.51 19.82 2.63
CA VAL A 475 4.70 19.36 1.88
C VAL A 475 5.74 20.48 1.81
N TRP A 476 7.00 20.17 2.13
CA TRP A 476 8.15 21.10 2.11
C TRP A 476 9.51 20.39 1.96
#